data_AF-A0A7V9ZYY7-F1
#
_entry.id   AF-A0A7V9ZYY7-F1
#
_cell.length_a   1.000
_cell.length_b   1.000
_cell.length_c   1.000
_cell.angle_alpha   90.00
_cell.angle_beta   90.00
_cell.angle_gamma   90.00
#
_symmetry.space_group_name_H-M   'P 1'
#
loop_
_entity.id
_entity.type
_entity.pdbx_description
1 polymer ?
#
loop_
_entity_poly.entity_id
_entity_poly.type
_entity_poly.pdbx_seq_one_letter_code
_entity_poly.pdbx_strand_id
1 'polypeptide(L)'
;MQAAPTPAAYRPGGELGGFVSKWLKIWVVLLGVVTLVAVIYLIAIVRVLSSINGNLAVAQNAVVSVGGETKTLPRQVDSVNRSLGGIDEDVKPIQTNAQKIVASLQSIQGKLVNVDRSLVDSSGVLRSVLGGASNARGTLEAGQSLGSGGTNLIWRQVGGSPGSLAAPSTVNGQLDVIRGDAGNAIGQLGRTNASLLRLCNALPLAPNRC
;
A
#
# COMPACT_ATOMS: atom_id res chain seq x y z
N MET A 1 54.05 -107.42 118.50
CA MET A 1 52.84 -106.76 117.98
C MET A 1 53.26 -105.88 116.81
N GLN A 2 53.01 -106.32 115.57
CA GLN A 2 53.20 -105.54 114.35
C GLN A 2 51.94 -104.68 114.12
N ALA A 3 52.11 -103.40 113.81
CA ALA A 3 51.03 -102.55 113.31
C ALA A 3 51.36 -102.14 111.86
N ALA A 4 50.40 -102.39 110.98
CA ALA A 4 50.48 -102.38 109.53
C ALA A 4 50.58 -100.96 108.91
N PRO A 5 51.11 -100.83 107.68
CA PRO A 5 51.20 -99.55 106.98
C PRO A 5 49.84 -99.16 106.36
N THR A 6 49.41 -97.92 106.59
CA THR A 6 48.22 -97.34 105.97
C THR A 6 48.51 -96.85 104.54
N PRO A 7 47.56 -97.02 103.59
CA PRO A 7 47.79 -96.81 102.17
C PRO A 7 47.69 -95.33 101.74
N ALA A 8 48.47 -94.97 100.72
CA ALA A 8 48.43 -93.65 100.07
C ALA A 8 47.08 -93.42 99.37
N ALA A 9 46.39 -92.34 99.75
CA ALA A 9 45.11 -91.95 99.16
C ALA A 9 45.29 -91.37 97.75
N TYR A 10 44.61 -92.00 96.79
CA TYR A 10 44.43 -91.56 95.42
C TYR A 10 43.59 -90.26 95.34
N ARG A 11 44.06 -89.29 94.56
CA ARG A 11 43.45 -87.97 94.31
C ARG A 11 42.72 -87.99 92.97
N PRO A 12 41.41 -87.70 92.91
CA PRO A 12 40.76 -87.29 91.66
C PRO A 12 40.04 -85.96 91.85
N GLY A 13 40.65 -84.86 91.39
CA GLY A 13 40.03 -83.54 91.46
C GLY A 13 40.56 -82.49 90.48
N GLY A 14 41.64 -82.79 89.74
CA GLY A 14 42.27 -81.84 88.81
C GLY A 14 41.60 -81.73 87.43
N GLU A 15 40.87 -82.77 86.98
CA GLU A 15 40.41 -82.84 85.58
C GLU A 15 39.09 -82.10 85.30
N LEU A 16 38.15 -82.11 86.26
CA LEU A 16 36.87 -81.39 86.14
C LEU A 16 37.05 -79.87 86.05
N GLY A 17 37.96 -79.30 86.85
CA GLY A 17 38.28 -77.88 86.80
C GLY A 17 38.89 -77.44 85.46
N GLY A 18 39.69 -78.32 84.84
CA GLY A 18 40.26 -78.09 83.52
C GLY A 18 39.20 -78.08 82.40
N PHE A 19 38.23 -78.99 82.46
CA PHE A 19 37.14 -79.06 81.49
C PHE A 19 36.21 -77.83 81.57
N VAL A 20 35.78 -77.46 82.77
CA VAL A 20 34.89 -76.29 82.97
C VAL A 20 35.58 -75.00 82.52
N SER A 21 36.88 -74.83 82.80
CA SER A 21 37.65 -73.66 82.33
C SER A 21 37.74 -73.60 80.80
N LYS A 22 37.99 -74.72 80.12
CA LYS A 22 38.04 -74.78 78.64
C LYS A 22 36.67 -74.53 78.01
N TRP A 23 35.61 -75.11 78.58
CA TRP A 23 34.24 -74.92 78.12
C TRP A 23 33.77 -73.47 78.28
N LEU A 24 34.01 -72.86 79.44
CA LEU A 24 33.67 -71.45 79.69
C LEU A 24 34.42 -70.50 78.76
N LYS A 25 35.70 -70.75 78.46
CA LYS A 25 36.47 -69.97 77.48
C LYS A 25 35.84 -70.00 76.09
N ILE A 26 35.33 -71.16 75.64
CA ILE A 26 34.67 -71.29 74.33
C ILE A 26 33.40 -70.43 74.27
N TRP A 27 32.55 -70.47 75.30
CA TRP A 27 31.34 -69.67 75.32
C TRP A 27 31.61 -68.17 75.41
N VAL A 28 32.62 -67.76 76.18
CA VAL A 28 33.03 -66.35 76.25
C VAL A 28 33.54 -65.85 74.90
N VAL A 29 34.35 -66.66 74.19
CA VAL A 29 34.82 -66.31 72.84
C VAL A 29 33.66 -66.25 71.85
N LEU A 30 32.72 -67.21 71.90
CA LEU A 30 31.56 -67.25 71.02
C LEU A 30 30.65 -66.03 71.23
N LEU A 31 30.35 -65.67 72.49
CA LEU A 31 29.61 -64.44 72.81
C LEU A 31 30.37 -63.18 72.36
N GLY A 32 31.69 -63.16 72.52
CA GLY A 32 32.54 -62.08 72.02
C GLY A 32 32.40 -61.87 70.51
N VAL A 33 32.43 -62.96 69.73
CA VAL A 33 32.25 -62.92 68.27
C VAL A 33 30.85 -62.45 67.90
N VAL A 34 29.80 -62.99 68.53
CA VAL A 34 28.42 -62.58 68.26
C VAL A 34 28.23 -61.08 68.56
N THR A 35 28.78 -60.61 69.68
CA THR A 35 28.71 -59.20 70.07
C THR A 35 29.46 -58.32 69.07
N LEU A 36 30.64 -58.74 68.62
CA LEU A 36 31.42 -58.03 67.60
C LEU A 36 30.63 -57.88 66.29
N VAL A 37 30.04 -58.97 65.80
CA VAL A 37 29.23 -58.96 64.58
C VAL A 37 28.02 -58.03 64.74
N ALA A 38 27.34 -58.08 65.89
CA ALA A 38 26.23 -57.17 66.17
C ALA A 38 26.65 -55.71 66.13
N VAL A 39 27.81 -55.35 66.69
CA VAL A 39 28.34 -53.97 66.65
C VAL A 39 28.66 -53.54 65.22
N ILE A 40 29.30 -54.38 64.42
CA ILE A 40 29.61 -54.08 63.01
C ILE A 40 28.32 -53.85 62.22
N TYR A 41 27.30 -54.68 62.44
CA TYR A 41 26.00 -54.56 61.78
C TYR A 41 25.27 -53.26 62.16
N LEU A 42 25.30 -52.87 63.45
CA LEU A 42 24.73 -51.61 63.91
C LEU A 42 25.43 -50.39 63.27
N ILE A 43 26.76 -50.42 63.14
CA ILE A 43 27.51 -49.35 62.46
C ILE A 43 27.10 -49.25 60.98
N ALA A 44 26.92 -50.39 60.29
CA ALA A 44 26.47 -50.40 58.90
C ALA A 44 25.07 -49.80 58.75
N ILE A 45 24.13 -50.15 59.64
CA ILE A 45 22.78 -49.56 59.67
C ILE A 45 22.84 -48.04 59.86
N VAL A 46 23.62 -47.55 60.83
CA VAL A 46 23.72 -46.10 61.10
C VAL A 46 24.26 -45.35 59.87
N ARG A 47 25.22 -45.92 59.14
CA ARG A 47 25.73 -45.33 57.88
C ARG A 47 24.64 -45.25 56.80
N VAL A 48 23.82 -46.29 56.66
CA VAL A 48 22.71 -46.30 55.71
C VAL A 48 21.64 -45.27 56.09
N LEU A 49 21.28 -45.17 57.38
CA LEU A 49 20.32 -44.15 57.84
C LEU A 49 20.82 -42.73 57.58
N SER A 50 22.11 -42.48 57.81
CA SER A 50 22.73 -41.18 57.51
C SER A 50 22.67 -40.83 56.02
N SER A 51 22.94 -41.81 55.15
CA SER A 51 22.83 -41.63 53.69
C SER A 51 21.39 -41.38 53.23
N ILE A 52 20.41 -42.08 53.80
CA ILE A 52 18.99 -41.88 53.48
C ILE A 52 18.54 -40.47 53.89
N ASN A 53 18.95 -39.99 55.07
CA ASN A 53 18.62 -38.65 55.53
C ASN A 53 19.22 -37.56 54.63
N GLY A 54 20.45 -37.77 54.14
CA GLY A 54 21.08 -36.89 53.15
C GLY A 54 20.32 -36.85 51.83
N ASN A 55 19.93 -38.01 51.29
CA ASN A 55 19.15 -38.10 50.06
C ASN A 55 17.75 -37.48 50.22
N LEU A 56 17.12 -37.64 51.39
CA LEU A 56 15.82 -37.05 51.67
C LEU A 56 15.90 -35.51 51.76
N ALA A 57 16.98 -34.98 52.35
CA ALA A 57 17.23 -33.55 52.37
C ALA A 57 17.43 -32.97 50.96
N VAL A 58 18.17 -33.67 50.09
CA VAL A 58 18.34 -33.27 48.67
C VAL A 58 17.00 -33.32 47.94
N ALA A 59 16.22 -34.39 48.11
CA ALA A 59 14.89 -34.52 47.51
C ALA A 59 13.94 -33.42 47.99
N GLN A 60 13.97 -33.07 49.29
CA GLN A 60 13.17 -31.99 49.85
C GLN A 60 13.58 -30.63 49.24
N ASN A 61 14.87 -30.35 49.11
CA ASN A 61 15.35 -29.13 48.47
C ASN A 61 14.94 -29.05 47.00
N ALA A 62 14.99 -30.16 46.27
CA ALA A 62 14.51 -30.23 44.89
C ALA A 62 13.00 -29.95 44.79
N VAL A 63 12.18 -30.55 45.67
CA VAL A 63 10.73 -30.31 45.71
C VAL A 63 10.41 -28.85 46.08
N VAL A 64 11.16 -28.25 47.01
CA VAL A 64 11.01 -26.82 47.35
C VAL A 64 11.38 -25.93 46.16
N SER A 65 12.44 -26.26 45.42
CA SER A 65 12.83 -25.54 44.20
C SER A 65 11.75 -25.61 43.13
N VAL A 66 11.25 -26.81 42.82
CA VAL A 66 10.14 -27.02 41.87
C VAL A 66 8.87 -26.31 42.35
N GLY A 67 8.59 -26.32 43.66
CA GLY A 67 7.52 -25.55 44.29
C GLY A 67 7.70 -24.03 44.14
N GLY A 68 8.93 -23.53 44.08
CA GLY A 68 9.24 -22.13 43.80
C GLY A 68 8.99 -21.75 42.35
N GLU A 69 9.44 -22.57 41.41
CA GLU A 69 9.25 -22.36 39.96
C GLU A 69 7.77 -22.47 39.56
N THR A 70 7.03 -23.40 40.15
CA THR A 70 5.60 -23.53 39.88
C THR A 70 4.78 -22.34 40.37
N LYS A 71 5.27 -21.60 41.38
CA LYS A 71 4.65 -20.33 41.82
C LYS A 71 4.89 -19.17 40.87
N THR A 72 5.89 -19.24 39.99
CA THR A 72 6.16 -18.19 39.00
C THR A 72 5.43 -18.44 37.68
N LEU A 73 5.01 -19.68 37.40
CA LEU A 73 4.19 -20.04 36.22
C LEU A 73 2.95 -19.14 36.03
N PRO A 74 2.11 -18.84 37.06
CA PRO A 74 0.97 -17.96 36.87
C PRO A 74 1.37 -16.56 36.37
N ARG A 75 2.47 -15.99 36.89
CA ARG A 75 2.95 -14.67 36.44
C ARG A 75 3.49 -14.72 35.02
N GLN A 76 4.15 -15.81 34.65
CA GLN A 76 4.62 -16.01 33.28
C GLN A 76 3.45 -16.13 32.31
N VAL A 77 2.42 -16.91 32.67
CA VAL A 77 1.17 -17.02 31.90
C VAL A 77 0.46 -15.67 31.78
N ASP A 78 0.35 -14.90 32.86
CA ASP A 78 -0.22 -13.55 32.83
C ASP A 78 0.57 -12.63 31.90
N SER A 79 1.91 -12.71 31.92
CA SER A 79 2.77 -11.93 31.04
C SER A 79 2.52 -12.28 29.57
N VAL A 80 2.48 -13.58 29.25
CA VAL A 80 2.18 -14.06 27.89
C VAL A 80 0.79 -13.60 27.45
N ASN A 81 -0.21 -13.69 28.33
CA ASN A 81 -1.57 -13.27 28.01
C ASN A 81 -1.66 -11.76 27.74
N ARG A 82 -0.95 -10.92 28.51
CA ARG A 82 -0.84 -9.48 28.22
C ARG A 82 -0.15 -9.21 26.90
N SER A 83 0.94 -9.92 26.59
CA SER A 83 1.62 -9.78 25.30
C SER A 83 0.71 -10.17 24.13
N LEU A 84 -0.06 -11.26 24.25
CA LEU A 84 -1.04 -11.67 23.25
C LEU A 84 -2.16 -10.63 23.09
N GLY A 85 -2.64 -10.05 24.19
CA GLY A 85 -3.60 -8.94 24.15
C GLY A 85 -3.07 -7.71 23.40
N GLY A 86 -1.82 -7.33 23.65
CA GLY A 86 -1.17 -6.23 22.93
C GLY A 86 -1.00 -6.52 21.43
N ILE A 87 -0.62 -7.75 21.06
CA ILE A 87 -0.53 -8.17 19.66
C ILE A 87 -1.90 -8.08 18.97
N ASP A 88 -2.99 -8.48 19.63
CA ASP A 88 -4.34 -8.35 19.05
C ASP A 88 -4.74 -6.88 18.81
N GLU A 89 -4.39 -5.99 19.74
CA GLU A 89 -4.59 -4.55 19.58
C GLU A 89 -3.77 -3.96 18.42
N ASP A 90 -2.54 -4.44 18.22
CA ASP A 90 -1.67 -4.00 17.12
C ASP A 90 -2.09 -4.53 15.75
N VAL A 91 -2.71 -5.72 15.68
CA VAL A 91 -3.12 -6.35 14.41
C VAL A 91 -4.39 -5.71 13.83
N LYS A 92 -5.34 -5.28 14.66
CA LYS A 92 -6.58 -4.59 14.21
C LYS A 92 -6.35 -3.36 13.31
N PRO A 93 -5.49 -2.38 13.67
CA PRO A 93 -5.23 -1.23 12.82
C PRO A 93 -4.52 -1.62 11.52
N ILE A 94 -3.68 -2.66 11.51
CA ILE A 94 -3.04 -3.17 10.29
C ILE A 94 -4.12 -3.66 9.31
N GLN A 95 -5.09 -4.45 9.78
CA GLN A 95 -6.20 -4.92 8.94
C GLN A 95 -7.04 -3.76 8.39
N THR A 96 -7.32 -2.76 9.23
CA THR A 96 -8.05 -1.54 8.82
C THR A 96 -7.28 -0.76 7.76
N ASN A 97 -5.96 -0.60 7.92
CA ASN A 97 -5.11 0.09 6.97
C ASN A 97 -5.01 -0.66 5.64
N ALA A 98 -4.96 -1.99 5.66
CA ALA A 98 -4.99 -2.80 4.45
C ALA A 98 -6.27 -2.56 3.64
N GLN A 99 -7.43 -2.47 4.29
CA GLN A 99 -8.70 -2.14 3.62
C GLN A 99 -8.67 -0.74 2.99
N LYS A 100 -8.10 0.27 3.69
CA LYS A 100 -7.93 1.63 3.14
C LYS A 100 -7.03 1.65 1.91
N ILE A 101 -5.97 0.83 1.89
CA ILE A 101 -5.07 0.70 0.75
C ILE A 101 -5.84 0.11 -0.45
N VAL A 102 -6.62 -0.96 -0.24
CA VAL A 102 -7.45 -1.57 -1.30
C VAL A 102 -8.45 -0.56 -1.88
N ALA A 103 -9.17 0.18 -1.02
CA ALA A 103 -10.10 1.22 -1.48
C ALA A 103 -9.38 2.32 -2.27
N SER A 104 -8.18 2.71 -1.84
CA SER A 104 -7.37 3.71 -2.53
C SER A 104 -6.92 3.21 -3.92
N LEU A 105 -6.50 1.95 -4.03
CA LEU A 105 -6.13 1.34 -5.30
C LEU A 105 -7.30 1.26 -6.28
N GLN A 106 -8.49 0.89 -5.80
CA GLN A 106 -9.72 0.90 -6.61
C GLN A 106 -10.06 2.32 -7.09
N SER A 107 -9.91 3.32 -6.22
CA SER A 107 -10.10 4.73 -6.60
C SER A 107 -9.11 5.18 -7.68
N ILE A 108 -7.83 4.82 -7.53
CA ILE A 108 -6.79 5.10 -8.52
C ILE A 108 -7.15 4.44 -9.85
N GLN A 109 -7.54 3.17 -9.85
CA GLN A 109 -7.95 2.46 -11.06
C GLN A 109 -9.12 3.15 -11.77
N GLY A 110 -10.14 3.60 -11.03
CA GLY A 110 -11.25 4.38 -11.58
C GLY A 110 -10.79 5.69 -12.22
N LYS A 111 -9.84 6.41 -11.59
CA LYS A 111 -9.26 7.63 -12.15
C LYS A 111 -8.48 7.34 -13.43
N LEU A 112 -7.69 6.27 -13.50
CA LEU A 112 -6.97 5.88 -14.71
C LEU A 112 -7.92 5.61 -15.88
N VAL A 113 -9.03 4.91 -15.63
CA VAL A 113 -10.06 4.65 -16.65
C VAL A 113 -10.67 5.95 -17.18
N ASN A 114 -10.89 6.93 -16.33
CA ASN A 114 -11.40 8.24 -16.75
C ASN A 114 -10.38 9.03 -17.56
N VAL A 115 -9.11 8.99 -17.16
CA VAL A 115 -8.01 9.62 -17.92
C VAL A 115 -7.89 8.98 -19.30
N ASP A 116 -7.93 7.65 -19.38
CA ASP A 116 -7.87 6.93 -20.65
C ASP A 116 -9.00 7.32 -21.60
N ARG A 117 -10.25 7.38 -21.10
CA ARG A 117 -11.38 7.91 -21.88
C ARG A 117 -11.16 9.34 -22.35
N SER A 118 -10.68 10.22 -21.47
CA SER A 118 -10.43 11.62 -21.83
C SER A 118 -9.34 11.76 -22.91
N LEU A 119 -8.32 10.92 -22.88
CA LEU A 119 -7.29 10.86 -23.92
C LEU A 119 -7.86 10.36 -25.25
N VAL A 120 -8.71 9.33 -25.23
CA VAL A 120 -9.43 8.84 -26.42
C VAL A 120 -10.30 9.94 -27.01
N ASP A 121 -11.10 10.63 -26.21
CA ASP A 121 -11.96 11.73 -26.66
C ASP A 121 -11.14 12.88 -27.27
N SER A 122 -10.06 13.27 -26.59
CA SER A 122 -9.14 14.30 -27.09
C SER A 122 -8.54 13.90 -28.45
N SER A 123 -8.16 12.63 -28.62
CA SER A 123 -7.67 12.11 -29.90
C SER A 123 -8.74 12.17 -31.00
N GLY A 124 -10.01 11.93 -30.65
CA GLY A 124 -11.15 12.06 -31.57
C GLY A 124 -11.37 13.50 -32.01
N VAL A 125 -11.32 14.46 -31.08
CA VAL A 125 -11.41 15.89 -31.37
C VAL A 125 -10.26 16.33 -32.28
N LEU A 126 -9.03 15.93 -31.98
CA LEU A 126 -7.85 16.23 -32.80
C LEU A 126 -8.01 15.73 -34.24
N ARG A 127 -8.52 14.50 -34.43
CA ARG A 127 -8.82 13.95 -35.77
C ARG A 127 -9.90 14.76 -36.49
N SER A 128 -10.96 15.16 -35.78
CA SER A 128 -12.03 15.98 -36.34
C SER A 128 -11.51 17.35 -36.81
N VAL A 129 -10.70 18.02 -35.98
CA VAL A 129 -10.07 19.29 -36.32
C VAL A 129 -9.14 19.14 -37.53
N LEU A 130 -8.34 18.08 -37.59
CA LEU A 130 -7.47 17.81 -38.74
C LEU A 130 -8.26 17.60 -40.04
N GLY A 131 -9.38 16.87 -39.97
CA GLY A 131 -10.30 16.70 -41.09
C GLY A 131 -10.92 18.03 -41.53
N GLY A 132 -11.40 18.84 -40.58
CA GLY A 132 -11.95 20.17 -40.84
C GLY A 132 -10.93 21.12 -41.48
N ALA A 133 -9.70 21.13 -40.98
CA ALA A 133 -8.61 21.93 -41.55
C ALA A 133 -8.26 21.49 -42.98
N SER A 134 -8.26 20.18 -43.24
CA SER A 134 -8.02 19.63 -44.59
C SER A 134 -9.14 20.01 -45.56
N ASN A 135 -10.39 19.96 -45.13
CA ASN A 135 -11.55 20.39 -45.92
C ASN A 135 -11.49 21.90 -46.22
N ALA A 136 -11.20 22.72 -45.21
CA ALA A 136 -11.06 24.17 -45.38
C ALA A 136 -9.94 24.49 -46.39
N ARG A 137 -8.79 23.81 -46.28
CA ARG A 137 -7.70 23.91 -47.25
C ARG A 137 -8.14 23.52 -48.65
N GLY A 138 -8.85 22.40 -48.81
CA GLY A 138 -9.40 21.98 -50.10
C GLY A 138 -10.36 23.00 -50.71
N THR A 139 -11.24 23.60 -49.91
CA THR A 139 -12.14 24.69 -50.35
C THR A 139 -11.38 25.95 -50.76
N LEU A 140 -10.34 26.33 -50.01
CA LEU A 140 -9.46 27.46 -50.34
C LEU A 140 -8.70 27.21 -51.65
N GLU A 141 -8.12 26.02 -51.82
CA GLU A 141 -7.44 25.61 -53.05
C GLU A 141 -8.40 25.59 -54.24
N ALA A 142 -9.62 25.05 -54.06
CA ALA A 142 -10.66 25.05 -55.09
C ALA A 142 -11.08 26.48 -55.47
N GLY A 143 -11.31 27.37 -54.50
CA GLY A 143 -11.67 28.76 -54.77
C GLY A 143 -10.56 29.59 -55.41
N GLN A 144 -9.30 29.22 -55.24
CA GLN A 144 -8.14 29.86 -55.88
C GLN A 144 -7.79 29.26 -57.24
N SER A 145 -8.29 28.07 -57.56
CA SER A 145 -8.07 27.40 -58.84
C SER A 145 -8.53 28.26 -60.03
N LEU A 146 -7.68 28.35 -61.05
CA LEU A 146 -7.92 29.09 -62.30
C LEU A 146 -9.21 28.64 -63.02
N GLY A 147 -9.67 27.41 -62.79
CA GLY A 147 -10.90 26.86 -63.38
C GLY A 147 -12.18 27.13 -62.58
N SER A 148 -12.09 27.51 -61.30
CA SER A 148 -13.27 27.67 -60.42
C SER A 148 -14.04 28.98 -60.63
N GLY A 149 -13.43 29.94 -61.29
CA GLY A 149 -14.01 31.28 -61.41
C GLY A 149 -14.05 32.10 -60.11
N GLY A 150 -13.31 31.69 -59.07
CA GLY A 150 -13.31 32.31 -57.74
C GLY A 150 -12.57 33.65 -57.66
N THR A 151 -11.80 33.90 -56.59
CA THR A 151 -11.15 35.21 -56.34
C THR A 151 -10.28 35.71 -57.49
N ASN A 152 -9.77 34.81 -58.35
CA ASN A 152 -9.05 35.15 -59.57
C ASN A 152 -9.93 35.91 -60.60
N LEU A 153 -11.21 35.55 -60.76
CA LEU A 153 -12.12 36.30 -61.63
C LEU A 153 -12.58 37.61 -61.01
N ILE A 154 -12.65 37.72 -59.68
CA ILE A 154 -12.92 39.00 -59.01
C ILE A 154 -11.87 40.03 -59.44
N TRP A 155 -10.58 39.68 -59.47
CA TRP A 155 -9.54 40.58 -59.98
C TRP A 155 -9.75 40.98 -61.44
N ARG A 156 -10.09 40.03 -62.32
CA ARG A 156 -10.42 40.33 -63.74
C ARG A 156 -11.66 41.21 -63.91
N GLN A 157 -12.66 41.03 -63.07
CA GLN A 157 -13.96 41.69 -63.18
C GLN A 157 -13.94 43.09 -62.54
N VAL A 158 -13.06 43.31 -61.57
CA VAL A 158 -12.80 44.61 -60.93
C VAL A 158 -11.63 45.37 -61.62
N GLY A 159 -11.01 44.78 -62.66
CA GLY A 159 -10.06 45.45 -63.55
C GLY A 159 -8.60 45.47 -63.09
N GLY A 160 -8.22 44.66 -62.09
CA GLY A 160 -6.84 44.58 -61.59
C GLY A 160 -6.07 43.40 -62.19
N SER A 161 -4.87 43.65 -62.72
CA SER A 161 -3.90 42.59 -63.01
C SER A 161 -3.28 42.06 -61.71
N PRO A 162 -2.96 40.76 -61.60
CA PRO A 162 -2.36 40.21 -60.38
C PRO A 162 -0.99 40.86 -60.12
N GLY A 163 -0.80 41.46 -58.93
CA GLY A 163 0.48 42.04 -58.51
C GLY A 163 0.68 43.53 -58.76
N SER A 164 -0.35 44.25 -59.25
CA SER A 164 -0.28 45.69 -59.47
C SER A 164 -1.36 46.41 -58.65
N LEU A 165 -0.95 47.30 -57.73
CA LEU A 165 -1.81 48.30 -57.09
C LEU A 165 -2.30 49.39 -58.09
N ALA A 166 -2.17 49.17 -59.41
CA ALA A 166 -2.58 50.13 -60.42
C ALA A 166 -4.12 50.22 -60.50
N ALA A 167 -4.58 51.39 -60.07
CA ALA A 167 -5.91 51.93 -59.93
C ALA A 167 -7.02 51.48 -60.92
N PRO A 168 -8.30 51.51 -60.46
CA PRO A 168 -9.48 51.17 -61.24
C PRO A 168 -9.78 52.21 -62.34
N SER A 169 -9.05 52.13 -63.46
CA SER A 169 -9.22 53.04 -64.59
C SER A 169 -10.52 52.77 -65.37
N THR A 170 -10.96 51.52 -65.47
CA THR A 170 -12.17 51.13 -66.21
C THR A 170 -13.45 51.63 -65.54
N VAL A 171 -13.52 51.53 -64.20
CA VAL A 171 -14.67 51.99 -63.42
C VAL A 171 -14.73 53.53 -63.44
N ASN A 172 -13.59 54.20 -63.29
CA ASN A 172 -13.53 55.67 -63.41
C ASN A 172 -13.94 56.17 -64.80
N GLY A 173 -13.53 55.48 -65.87
CA GLY A 173 -13.95 55.82 -67.23
C GLY A 173 -15.46 55.68 -67.44
N GLN A 174 -16.08 54.62 -66.91
CA GLN A 174 -17.53 54.46 -66.95
C GLN A 174 -18.26 55.51 -66.12
N LEU A 175 -17.73 55.86 -64.95
CA LEU A 175 -18.26 56.94 -64.11
C LEU A 175 -18.18 58.31 -64.81
N ASP A 176 -17.13 58.58 -65.58
CA ASP A 176 -17.03 59.83 -66.35
C ASP A 176 -18.02 59.88 -67.52
N VAL A 177 -18.27 58.75 -68.21
CA VAL A 177 -19.33 58.66 -69.24
C VAL A 177 -20.71 58.88 -68.61
N ILE A 178 -21.00 58.21 -67.49
CA ILE A 178 -22.26 58.39 -66.75
C ILE A 178 -22.42 59.84 -66.27
N ARG A 179 -21.33 60.48 -65.81
CA ARG A 179 -21.33 61.89 -65.41
C ARG A 179 -21.59 62.81 -66.61
N GLY A 180 -21.03 62.50 -67.77
CA GLY A 180 -21.28 63.21 -69.03
C GLY A 180 -22.74 63.09 -69.48
N ASP A 181 -23.30 61.88 -69.45
CA ASP A 181 -24.69 61.63 -69.80
C ASP A 181 -25.66 62.30 -68.82
N ALA A 182 -25.35 62.28 -67.53
CA ALA A 182 -26.12 63.00 -66.51
C ALA A 182 -26.07 64.52 -66.77
N GLY A 183 -24.91 65.07 -67.13
CA GLY A 183 -24.77 66.48 -67.51
C GLY A 183 -25.59 66.84 -68.75
N ASN A 184 -25.57 65.99 -69.78
CA ASN A 184 -26.37 66.15 -71.00
C ASN A 184 -27.87 66.08 -70.71
N ALA A 185 -28.32 65.13 -69.88
CA ALA A 185 -29.72 65.01 -69.47
C ALA A 185 -30.18 66.28 -68.74
N ILE A 186 -29.42 66.77 -67.75
CA ILE A 186 -29.74 68.02 -67.03
C ILE A 186 -29.83 69.20 -68.01
N GLY A 187 -28.90 69.29 -68.97
CA GLY A 187 -28.92 70.32 -70.01
C GLY A 187 -30.18 70.25 -70.89
N GLN A 188 -30.61 69.04 -71.28
CA GLN A 188 -31.84 68.85 -72.04
C GLN A 188 -33.09 69.21 -71.22
N LEU A 189 -33.18 68.81 -69.95
CA LEU A 189 -34.27 69.20 -69.06
C LEU A 189 -34.36 70.74 -68.94
N GLY A 190 -33.24 71.44 -68.82
CA GLY A 190 -33.21 72.90 -68.78
C GLY A 190 -33.76 73.54 -70.06
N ARG A 191 -33.42 73.01 -71.24
CA ARG A 191 -33.96 73.51 -72.53
C ARG A 191 -35.45 73.25 -72.66
N THR A 192 -35.92 72.08 -72.26
CA THR A 192 -37.35 71.75 -72.25
C THR A 192 -38.11 72.69 -71.33
N ASN A 193 -37.59 72.94 -70.12
CA ASN A 193 -38.20 73.89 -69.19
C ASN A 193 -38.26 75.32 -69.75
N ALA A 194 -37.20 75.79 -70.39
CA ALA A 194 -37.20 77.10 -71.07
C ALA A 194 -38.21 77.18 -72.22
N SER A 195 -38.38 76.09 -72.98
CA SER A 195 -39.40 76.01 -74.04
C SER A 195 -40.82 76.02 -73.48
N LEU A 196 -41.05 75.31 -72.38
CA LEU A 196 -42.33 75.31 -71.67
C LEU A 196 -42.65 76.71 -71.12
N LEU A 197 -41.69 77.41 -70.51
CA LEU A 197 -41.84 78.80 -70.07
C LEU A 197 -42.19 79.75 -71.22
N ARG A 198 -41.55 79.60 -72.39
CA ARG A 198 -41.87 80.40 -73.59
C ARG A 198 -43.28 80.15 -74.10
N LEU A 199 -43.72 78.89 -74.14
CA LEU A 199 -45.10 78.55 -74.50
C LEU A 199 -46.09 79.11 -73.48
N CYS A 200 -45.77 79.01 -72.19
CA CYS A 200 -46.58 79.55 -71.10
C CYS A 200 -46.77 81.07 -71.23
N ASN A 201 -45.71 81.80 -71.60
CA ASN A 201 -45.77 83.25 -71.82
C ASN A 201 -46.43 83.67 -73.15
N ALA A 202 -46.54 82.76 -74.13
CA ALA A 202 -47.12 83.04 -75.45
C ALA A 202 -48.64 82.77 -75.51
N LEU A 203 -49.20 82.04 -74.54
CA LEU A 203 -50.63 81.79 -74.45
C LEU A 203 -51.34 82.96 -73.75
N PRO A 204 -52.43 83.52 -74.31
CA PRO A 204 -53.23 84.58 -73.69
C PRO A 204 -54.16 84.00 -72.62
N LEU A 205 -53.59 83.30 -71.65
CA LEU A 205 -54.26 82.90 -70.41
C LEU A 205 -53.78 83.85 -69.31
N ALA A 206 -54.71 84.27 -68.45
CA ALA A 206 -54.57 85.38 -67.51
C ALA A 206 -53.18 85.49 -66.84
N PRO A 207 -52.65 86.71 -66.64
CA PRO A 207 -51.36 86.90 -65.98
C PRO A 207 -51.41 86.24 -64.60
N ASN A 208 -50.44 85.36 -64.31
CA ASN A 208 -50.20 84.64 -63.04
C ASN A 208 -50.57 83.15 -62.96
N ARG A 209 -50.57 82.37 -64.06
CA ARG A 209 -50.62 80.88 -63.98
C ARG A 209 -49.53 80.15 -64.76
N CYS A 210 -48.32 80.67 -64.59
CA CYS A 210 -47.01 80.04 -64.75
C CYS A 210 -46.18 80.56 -63.56
#